data_AF-A0A094LDQ9-F1
#
_entry.id   AF-A0A094LDQ9-F1
#
_cell.length_a   1.000
_cell.length_b   1.000
_cell.length_c   1.000
_cell.angle_alpha   90.00
_cell.angle_beta   90.00
_cell.angle_gamma   90.00
#
_symmetry.space_group_name_H-M   'P 1'
#
loop_
_entity.id
_entity.type
_entity.pdbx_description
1 polymer ?
#
loop_
_entity_poly.entity_id
_entity_poly.type
_entity_poly.pdbx_seq_one_letter_code
_entity_poly.pdbx_strand_id
1 'polypeptide(L)'
;LQMVLVITYYEPQNPEYQHFQTQLILRAKQKFGVQLNYSLMNLVAGCFYDGMLLYAMVLNETLQEGGSKKNTTHIIEKMRDRKFQGNGGTGAAGLQRWWNLVVGHYSGVEKQIRWLGRPIPWVKGAPPLDNPPCVFDVDD
;
A
#
# COMPACT_ATOMS: atom_id res chain seq x y z
N LEU A 1 21.92 -19.96 13.19
CA LEU A 1 21.01 -18.79 13.24
C LEU A 1 20.65 -18.42 11.81
N GLN A 2 19.37 -18.54 11.46
CA GLN A 2 18.84 -18.10 10.17
C GLN A 2 18.16 -16.74 10.38
N MET A 3 18.28 -15.85 9.41
CA MET A 3 17.62 -14.55 9.42
C MET A 3 16.66 -14.48 8.23
N VAL A 4 15.50 -13.88 8.47
CA VAL A 4 14.44 -13.70 7.48
C VAL A 4 14.08 -12.23 7.44
N LEU A 5 14.15 -11.62 6.27
CA LEU A 5 13.60 -10.30 6.01
C LEU A 5 12.21 -10.47 5.41
N VAL A 6 11.23 -9.74 5.94
CA VAL A 6 9.85 -9.77 5.48
C VAL A 6 9.51 -8.43 4.84
N ILE A 7 9.04 -8.46 3.58
CA ILE A 7 8.58 -7.28 2.86
C ILE A 7 7.04 -7.30 2.86
N THR A 8 6.42 -6.20 3.29
CA THR A 8 4.95 -6.06 3.37
C THR A 8 4.50 -4.71 2.84
N TYR A 9 3.22 -4.59 2.48
CA TYR A 9 2.61 -3.30 2.14
C TYR A 9 2.59 -2.35 3.33
N TYR A 10 2.45 -1.06 3.04
CA TYR A 10 2.37 -0.04 4.06
C TYR A 10 0.96 0.15 4.49
N GLU A 11 0.80 0.14 5.79
CA GLU A 11 -0.41 0.62 6.37
C GLU A 11 -0.29 2.12 6.61
N PRO A 12 -1.16 2.93 5.99
CA PRO A 12 -1.18 4.35 6.20
C PRO A 12 -1.39 4.68 7.68
N GLN A 13 -0.47 5.46 8.26
CA GLN A 13 -0.50 5.85 9.67
C GLN A 13 -1.31 7.14 9.92
N ASN A 14 -1.91 7.70 8.88
CA ASN A 14 -2.64 8.97 8.97
C ASN A 14 -4.02 8.77 9.64
N PRO A 15 -4.51 9.79 10.38
CA PRO A 15 -5.74 9.69 11.15
C PRO A 15 -6.97 9.42 10.27
N GLU A 16 -6.97 9.89 9.02
CA GLU A 16 -8.08 9.67 8.08
C GLU A 16 -8.24 8.20 7.72
N TYR A 17 -7.12 7.47 7.54
CA TYR A 17 -7.17 6.03 7.28
C TYR A 17 -7.63 5.25 8.51
N GLN A 18 -7.17 5.62 9.71
CA GLN A 18 -7.64 4.99 10.96
C GLN A 18 -9.14 5.19 11.17
N HIS A 19 -9.65 6.39 10.85
CA HIS A 19 -11.08 6.67 10.87
C HIS A 19 -11.84 5.81 9.86
N PHE A 20 -11.35 5.73 8.62
CA PHE A 20 -11.92 4.87 7.58
C PHE A 20 -11.98 3.40 8.02
N GLN A 21 -10.89 2.85 8.56
CA GLN A 21 -10.85 1.46 9.03
C GLN A 21 -11.87 1.19 10.13
N THR A 22 -11.97 2.10 11.10
CA THR A 22 -12.95 1.98 12.19
C THR A 22 -14.37 1.92 11.63
N GLN A 23 -14.70 2.82 10.69
CA GLN A 23 -16.01 2.81 10.03
C GLN A 23 -16.25 1.55 9.18
N LEU A 24 -15.23 1.06 8.49
CA LEU A 24 -15.29 -0.16 7.68
C LEU A 24 -15.63 -1.37 8.56
N ILE A 25 -14.89 -1.57 9.66
CA ILE A 25 -15.08 -2.70 10.58
C ILE A 25 -16.47 -2.63 11.22
N LEU A 26 -16.89 -1.45 11.69
CA LEU A 26 -18.21 -1.25 12.29
C LEU A 26 -19.34 -1.57 11.30
N ARG A 27 -19.26 -1.05 10.07
CA ARG A 27 -20.28 -1.27 9.04
C ARG A 27 -20.31 -2.70 8.54
N ALA A 28 -19.16 -3.36 8.38
CA ALA A 28 -19.07 -4.76 8.00
C ALA A 28 -19.82 -5.66 8.99
N LYS A 29 -19.62 -5.42 10.29
CA LYS A 29 -20.32 -6.14 11.36
C LYS A 29 -21.81 -5.85 11.36
N GLN A 30 -22.21 -4.58 11.30
CA GLN A 30 -23.61 -4.17 11.43
C GLN A 30 -24.47 -4.53 10.21
N LYS A 31 -23.95 -4.35 9.00
CA LYS A 31 -24.74 -4.50 7.76
C LYS A 31 -24.58 -5.86 7.09
N PHE A 32 -23.45 -6.52 7.30
CA PHE A 32 -23.11 -7.77 6.61
C PHE A 32 -22.83 -8.92 7.57
N GLY A 33 -22.82 -8.69 8.89
CA GLY A 33 -22.53 -9.73 9.89
C GLY A 33 -21.08 -10.23 9.87
N VAL A 34 -20.18 -9.55 9.16
CA VAL A 34 -18.78 -9.97 8.98
C VAL A 34 -17.91 -9.31 10.05
N GLN A 35 -17.13 -10.12 10.77
CA GLN A 35 -16.10 -9.61 11.68
C GLN A 35 -14.79 -9.42 10.91
N LEU A 36 -14.40 -8.17 10.73
CA LEU A 36 -13.11 -7.80 10.15
C LEU A 36 -12.12 -7.45 11.26
N ASN A 37 -10.89 -7.93 11.12
CA ASN A 37 -9.77 -7.52 11.95
C ASN A 37 -8.98 -6.41 11.26
N TYR A 38 -8.26 -5.61 12.05
CA TYR A 38 -7.24 -4.69 11.55
C TYR A 38 -6.18 -5.50 10.79
N SER A 39 -6.22 -5.44 9.46
CA SER A 39 -5.37 -6.25 8.59
C SER A 39 -5.16 -5.57 7.24
N LEU A 40 -4.20 -6.10 6.49
CA LEU A 40 -3.89 -5.69 5.13
C LEU A 40 -5.09 -5.80 4.17
N MET A 41 -6.11 -6.60 4.49
CA MET A 41 -7.36 -6.64 3.72
C MET A 41 -8.13 -5.31 3.78
N ASN A 42 -8.00 -4.56 4.88
CA ASN A 42 -8.61 -3.24 5.01
C ASN A 42 -7.95 -2.21 4.07
N LEU A 43 -6.68 -2.43 3.70
CA LEU A 43 -5.99 -1.62 2.70
C LEU A 43 -6.64 -1.79 1.33
N VAL A 44 -6.94 -3.03 0.94
CA VAL A 44 -7.62 -3.33 -0.34
C VAL A 44 -8.99 -2.65 -0.38
N ALA A 45 -9.76 -2.73 0.71
CA ALA A 45 -11.04 -2.02 0.82
C ALA A 45 -10.86 -0.49 0.73
N GLY A 46 -9.79 0.06 1.31
CA GLY A 46 -9.40 1.47 1.16
C GLY A 46 -9.12 1.85 -0.29
N CYS A 47 -8.38 1.02 -1.03
CA CYS A 47 -8.12 1.26 -2.46
C CYS A 47 -9.40 1.29 -3.29
N PHE A 48 -10.37 0.40 -3.02
CA PHE A 48 -11.67 0.45 -3.69
C PHE A 48 -12.45 1.71 -3.34
N TYR A 49 -12.43 2.14 -2.07
CA TYR A 49 -13.06 3.38 -1.64
C TYR A 49 -12.47 4.60 -2.35
N ASP A 50 -11.14 4.71 -2.37
CA ASP A 50 -10.42 5.79 -3.06
C ASP A 50 -10.69 5.78 -4.57
N GLY A 51 -10.74 4.59 -5.20
CA GLY A 51 -11.06 4.45 -6.62
C GLY A 51 -12.48 4.90 -6.98
N MET A 52 -13.47 4.55 -6.15
CA MET A 52 -14.85 5.00 -6.33
C MET A 52 -15.00 6.50 -6.11
N LEU A 53 -14.29 7.06 -5.14
CA LEU A 53 -14.28 8.50 -4.89
C LEU A 53 -13.65 9.27 -6.06
N LEU A 54 -12.52 8.79 -6.58
CA LEU A 54 -11.89 9.35 -7.77
C LEU A 54 -12.83 9.31 -9.00
N TYR A 55 -13.51 8.17 -9.21
CA TYR A 55 -14.50 8.04 -10.28
C TYR A 55 -15.63 9.05 -10.12
N ALA A 56 -16.20 9.20 -8.91
CA ALA A 56 -17.28 10.14 -8.65
C ALA A 56 -16.87 11.59 -8.93
N MET A 57 -15.64 11.98 -8.56
CA MET A 57 -15.11 13.32 -8.84
C MET A 57 -14.95 13.57 -10.35
N VAL A 58 -14.28 12.65 -11.07
CA VAL A 58 -14.07 12.80 -12.52
C VAL A 58 -15.40 12.76 -13.28
N LEU A 59 -16.35 11.92 -12.84
CA LEU A 59 -17.68 11.89 -13.42
C LEU A 59 -18.41 13.22 -13.22
N ASN A 60 -18.35 13.79 -12.01
CA ASN A 60 -18.97 15.09 -11.72
C ASN A 60 -18.43 16.20 -12.64
N GLU A 61 -17.11 16.26 -12.85
CA GLU A 61 -16.49 17.20 -13.79
C GLU A 61 -16.90 16.94 -15.24
N THR A 62 -16.93 15.67 -15.64
CA THR A 62 -17.35 15.28 -16.99
C THR A 62 -18.79 15.72 -17.26
N LEU A 63 -19.68 15.65 -16.26
CA LEU A 63 -21.06 16.14 -16.37
C LEU A 63 -21.11 17.67 -16.46
N GLN A 64 -20.27 18.39 -15.70
CA GLN A 64 -20.18 19.86 -15.77
C GLN A 64 -19.66 20.35 -17.13
N GLU A 65 -18.83 19.56 -17.81
CA GLU A 65 -18.33 19.82 -19.16
C GLU A 65 -19.37 19.50 -20.26
N GLY A 66 -20.59 19.10 -19.90
CA GLY A 66 -21.63 18.70 -20.85
C GLY A 66 -21.48 17.27 -21.40
N GLY A 67 -20.54 16.50 -20.84
CA GLY A 67 -20.39 15.08 -21.12
C GLY A 67 -21.41 14.23 -20.38
N SER A 68 -21.24 12.91 -20.48
CA SER A 68 -22.10 11.94 -19.82
C SER A 68 -21.27 10.80 -19.22
N LYS A 69 -21.90 9.98 -18.38
CA LYS A 69 -21.29 8.74 -17.86
C LYS A 69 -20.88 7.73 -18.96
N LYS A 70 -21.36 7.91 -20.21
CA LYS A 70 -20.99 7.07 -21.35
C LYS A 70 -19.67 7.50 -22.00
N ASN A 71 -19.13 8.66 -21.64
CA ASN A 71 -17.85 9.18 -22.13
C ASN A 71 -16.67 8.46 -21.44
N THR A 72 -16.68 7.12 -21.46
CA THR A 72 -15.79 6.28 -20.66
C THR A 72 -14.32 6.53 -20.94
N THR A 73 -13.94 6.74 -22.21
CA THR A 73 -12.55 7.04 -22.60
C THR A 73 -12.04 8.32 -21.94
N HIS A 74 -12.82 9.41 -22.05
CA HIS A 74 -12.51 10.70 -21.42
C HIS A 74 -12.39 10.60 -19.90
N ILE A 75 -13.29 9.83 -19.27
CA ILE A 75 -13.27 9.59 -17.82
C ILE A 75 -12.00 8.82 -17.42
N ILE A 76 -11.65 7.74 -18.14
CA ILE A 76 -10.46 6.93 -17.82
C ILE A 76 -9.17 7.74 -18.00
N GLU A 77 -9.07 8.54 -19.06
CA GLU A 77 -7.92 9.42 -19.31
C GLU A 77 -7.76 10.44 -18.18
N LYS A 78 -8.84 11.13 -17.80
CA LYS A 78 -8.83 12.06 -16.67
C LYS A 78 -8.49 11.42 -15.33
N MET A 79 -8.92 10.18 -15.09
CA MET A 79 -8.54 9.45 -13.89
C MET A 79 -7.05 9.09 -13.88
N ARG A 80 -6.48 8.74 -15.04
CA ARG A 80 -5.07 8.33 -15.18
C ARG A 80 -4.10 9.49 -14.95
N ASP A 81 -4.42 10.67 -15.47
CA ASP A 81 -3.52 11.83 -15.38
C ASP A 81 -3.63 12.57 -14.03
N ARG A 82 -4.48 12.07 -13.12
CA ARG A 82 -4.71 12.69 -11.81
C ARG A 82 -3.77 12.15 -10.73
N LYS A 83 -3.12 13.08 -10.02
CA LYS A 83 -2.63 12.81 -8.67
C LYS A 83 -3.79 12.92 -7.69
N PHE A 84 -4.30 11.78 -7.25
CA PHE A 84 -5.36 11.71 -6.24
C PHE A 84 -4.75 11.46 -4.86
N GLN A 85 -5.03 12.36 -3.91
CA GLN A 85 -4.63 12.21 -2.52
C GLN A 85 -5.77 11.49 -1.78
N GLY A 86 -5.79 10.15 -1.89
CA GLY A 86 -6.76 9.30 -1.21
C GLY A 86 -6.51 9.21 0.30
N ASN A 87 -7.47 8.62 1.02
CA ASN A 87 -7.38 8.45 2.48
C ASN A 87 -6.15 7.63 2.90
N GLY A 88 -5.60 6.82 1.98
CA GLY A 88 -4.41 6.00 2.23
C GLY A 88 -3.06 6.71 2.10
N GLY A 89 -2.99 7.98 1.67
CA GLY A 89 -1.72 8.70 1.57
C GLY A 89 -0.72 8.10 0.57
N THR A 90 -0.03 8.97 -0.17
CA THR A 90 1.01 8.55 -1.11
C THR A 90 2.27 8.16 -0.34
N GLY A 91 2.38 6.92 0.15
CA GLY A 91 3.55 6.52 0.93
C GLY A 91 3.68 5.04 1.23
N ALA A 92 4.50 4.37 0.45
CA ALA A 92 5.59 3.47 0.86
C ALA A 92 5.42 2.33 1.89
N ALA A 93 5.41 1.07 1.40
CA ALA A 93 5.50 -0.26 2.06
C ALA A 93 6.03 -0.37 3.54
N GLY A 94 5.27 -1.02 4.45
CA GLY A 94 5.62 -1.39 5.84
C GLY A 94 4.42 -1.64 6.81
N LEU A 95 4.30 -2.85 7.37
CA LEU A 95 3.42 -3.13 8.53
C LEU A 95 4.21 -3.85 9.65
N GLN A 96 3.89 -3.48 10.88
CA GLN A 96 4.51 -3.97 12.11
C GLN A 96 3.66 -5.08 12.77
N ARG A 97 4.38 -5.94 13.53
CA ARG A 97 3.94 -6.95 14.53
C ARG A 97 3.90 -8.37 13.94
N TRP A 98 4.85 -9.26 14.21
CA TRP A 98 5.26 -9.81 15.52
C TRP A 98 6.75 -10.19 15.57
N TRP A 99 7.67 -9.46 14.95
CA TRP A 99 9.12 -9.57 15.22
C TRP A 99 9.71 -8.16 15.03
N ASN A 100 9.92 -7.43 16.11
CA ASN A 100 9.92 -5.96 16.08
C ASN A 100 11.23 -5.31 15.58
N LEU A 101 11.34 -5.06 14.27
CA LEU A 101 12.13 -3.93 13.75
C LEU A 101 11.76 -3.60 12.29
N VAL A 102 11.02 -2.51 12.05
CA VAL A 102 10.96 -1.92 10.71
C VAL A 102 12.27 -1.14 10.49
N VAL A 103 12.99 -1.48 9.43
CA VAL A 103 14.32 -0.92 9.12
C VAL A 103 14.25 0.18 8.05
N GLY A 104 13.22 0.18 7.21
CA GLY A 104 13.01 1.18 6.17
C GLY A 104 11.67 1.03 5.47
N HIS A 105 11.26 2.07 4.75
CA HIS A 105 10.04 2.12 3.92
C HIS A 105 10.42 2.34 2.46
N TYR A 106 9.75 1.67 1.53
CA TYR A 106 10.00 1.83 0.10
C TYR A 106 8.93 2.68 -0.58
N SER A 107 9.27 3.87 -1.09
CA SER A 107 8.36 4.72 -1.87
C SER A 107 8.30 4.26 -3.31
N GLY A 108 7.14 3.74 -3.75
CA GLY A 108 6.93 3.33 -5.14
C GLY A 108 6.90 4.49 -6.14
N VAL A 109 6.57 5.71 -5.67
CA VAL A 109 6.55 6.92 -6.51
C VAL A 109 7.97 7.42 -6.75
N GLU A 110 8.77 7.51 -5.68
CA GLU A 110 10.16 7.99 -5.77
C GLU A 110 11.13 6.87 -6.18
N LYS A 111 10.67 5.61 -6.12
CA LYS A 111 11.47 4.40 -6.30
C LYS A 111 12.67 4.34 -5.36
N GLN A 112 12.50 4.83 -4.13
CA GLN A 112 13.57 4.94 -3.14
C GLN A 112 13.20 4.26 -1.82
N ILE A 113 14.20 3.66 -1.17
CA ILE A 113 14.10 3.14 0.20
C ILE A 113 14.51 4.25 1.16
N ARG A 114 13.62 4.60 2.08
CA ARG A 114 13.86 5.51 3.20
C ARG A 114 14.16 4.69 4.44
N TRP A 115 15.42 4.67 4.85
CA TRP A 115 15.85 3.95 6.05
C TRP A 115 15.48 4.71 7.32
N LEU A 116 14.99 4.01 8.35
CA LEU A 116 14.56 4.61 9.61
C LEU A 116 15.73 4.83 10.60
N GLY A 117 16.97 4.91 10.10
CA GLY A 117 18.18 5.10 10.89
C GLY A 117 18.62 3.86 11.69
N ARG A 118 17.93 2.74 11.57
CA ARG A 118 18.27 1.48 12.25
C ARG A 118 18.89 0.49 11.25
N PRO A 119 20.10 -0.04 11.52
CA PRO A 119 20.71 -1.02 10.64
C PRO A 119 19.97 -2.36 10.69
N ILE A 120 19.98 -3.10 9.57
CA ILE A 120 19.49 -4.48 9.53
C ILE A 120 20.38 -5.33 10.44
N PRO A 121 19.83 -6.11 11.38
CA PRO A 121 20.61 -6.92 12.30
C PRO A 121 21.11 -8.19 11.61
N TRP A 122 22.14 -8.05 10.78
CA TRP A 122 22.80 -9.17 10.13
C TRP A 122 23.49 -10.07 11.17
N VAL A 123 23.24 -11.38 11.10
CA VAL A 123 23.80 -12.38 12.05
C VAL A 123 25.33 -12.33 12.12
N LYS A 124 25.99 -12.06 10.99
CA LYS A 124 27.45 -11.93 10.88
C LYS A 124 27.93 -10.47 10.74
N GLY A 125 27.09 -9.49 11.10
CA GLY A 125 27.40 -8.06 11.01
C GLY A 125 27.28 -7.44 9.62
N ALA A 126 27.23 -8.24 8.54
CA ALA A 126 27.09 -7.79 7.16
C ALA A 126 26.11 -8.67 6.36
N PRO A 127 25.54 -8.15 5.26
CA PRO A 127 24.77 -8.95 4.33
C PRO A 127 25.60 -10.13 3.80
N PRO A 128 24.99 -11.32 3.66
CA PRO A 128 25.66 -12.45 3.00
C PRO A 128 25.95 -12.09 1.54
N LEU A 129 26.97 -12.74 0.98
CA LEU A 129 27.24 -12.63 -0.46
C LEU A 129 26.09 -13.26 -1.24
N ASP A 130 25.58 -12.54 -2.25
CA ASP A 130 24.57 -13.07 -3.16
C ASP A 130 25.12 -14.27 -3.95
N ASN A 131 26.42 -14.26 -4.26
CA ASN A 131 27.14 -15.34 -4.92
C ASN A 131 28.19 -15.96 -3.95
N PRO A 132 27.91 -17.10 -3.31
CA PRO A 132 28.86 -17.82 -2.50
C PRO A 132 29.97 -18.41 -3.39
N PRO A 133 31.23 -18.39 -2.93
CA PRO A 133 32.39 -18.76 -3.73
C PRO A 133 32.50 -20.25 -4.11
N CYS A 134 31.58 -21.13 -3.67
CA CYS A 134 31.77 -22.58 -3.77
C CYS A 134 30.48 -23.44 -3.86
N VAL A 135 29.31 -22.86 -4.17
CA VAL A 135 28.03 -23.59 -4.01
C VAL A 135 27.06 -23.47 -5.18
N PHE A 136 27.15 -22.46 -6.04
CA PHE A 136 26.38 -22.52 -7.28
C PHE A 136 27.20 -23.33 -8.27
N ASP A 137 26.85 -24.61 -8.39
CA ASP A 137 27.30 -25.43 -9.50
C ASP A 137 27.03 -24.63 -10.78
N VAL A 138 28.11 -24.23 -11.43
CA VAL A 138 28.06 -23.69 -12.79
C VAL A 138 28.01 -24.93 -13.67
N ASP A 139 26.84 -25.54 -13.76
CA ASP A 139 26.58 -26.56 -14.76
C ASP A 139 26.49 -25.83 -16.11
N ASP A 140 27.59 -25.89 -16.88
CA ASP A 140 27.66 -25.55 -18.31
C ASP A 140 26.88 -26.57 -19.17
#